data_AF-A0A356ZXI2-F1
#
_entry.id   AF-A0A356ZXI2-F1
#
_cell.length_a   1.000
_cell.length_b   1.000
_cell.length_c   1.000
_cell.angle_alpha   90.00
_cell.angle_beta   90.00
_cell.angle_gamma   90.00
#
_symmetry.space_group_name_H-M   'P 1'
#
loop_
_entity.id
_entity.type
_entity.pdbx_description
1 polymer ?
#
loop_
_entity_poly.entity_id
_entity_poly.type
_entity_poly.pdbx_seq_one_letter_code
_entity_poly.pdbx_strand_id
1 'polypeptide(L)'
;MATITKRKVKGHVYYYLVEGKRVDGKSRLVKQQYLGRAEQVVARLEGQPPEPTRVRVAEYGGSQALLSMARRLRLVEIIDAVAPKRDQGLSVGTYILLAVLNRVLAPCSKAQLHEWFRHTALYHDFSVREGDLRSQRFWDHMGYLTVDRIREVERRLTQHMAVEFDLDLSTVVYDATNFYTWIDTQTASELAQRGHQKQHREDLKAVGLALLVTTDFNIPLFHAVYPGNRADSQQFQSVTEDLIDRYQTLRAHCDHMTPERSPVFGNYNMFTVVGPEFFASNECRDRGDRPRRVAEPRGRPPVGAGLTKATQVIPEMRVLGNNALDS
;
A
#
# COMPACT_ATOMS: atom_id res chain seq x y z
N MET A 1 11.19 -26.64 24.81
CA MET A 1 10.01 -26.27 25.63
C MET A 1 10.53 -25.65 26.92
N ALA A 2 9.87 -24.60 27.42
CA ALA A 2 10.22 -24.00 28.71
C ALA A 2 9.59 -24.82 29.85
N THR A 3 10.31 -24.96 30.96
CA THR A 3 9.87 -25.72 32.14
C THR A 3 10.16 -24.93 33.41
N ILE A 4 9.33 -25.05 34.44
CA ILE A 4 9.61 -24.43 35.76
C ILE A 4 10.39 -25.43 36.62
N THR A 5 11.55 -25.00 37.12
CA THR A 5 12.41 -25.81 38.01
C THR A 5 12.57 -25.14 39.37
N LYS A 6 12.49 -25.94 40.44
CA LYS A 6 12.78 -25.51 41.82
C LYS A 6 14.25 -25.70 42.17
N ARG A 7 14.86 -24.74 42.87
CA ARG A 7 16.15 -24.88 43.56
C ARG A 7 15.99 -24.54 45.04
N LYS A 8 16.66 -25.29 45.92
CA LYS A 8 16.79 -24.95 47.35
C LYS A 8 18.14 -24.28 47.58
N VAL A 9 18.15 -23.10 48.20
CA VAL A 9 19.38 -22.36 48.57
C VAL A 9 19.19 -21.78 49.97
N LYS A 10 20.10 -22.08 50.90
CA LYS A 10 20.06 -21.63 52.30
C LYS A 10 18.66 -21.78 52.95
N GLY A 11 18.06 -22.96 52.82
CA GLY A 11 16.72 -23.29 53.36
C GLY A 11 15.53 -22.85 52.51
N HIS A 12 15.67 -21.86 51.63
CA HIS A 12 14.56 -21.30 50.85
C HIS A 12 14.41 -21.95 49.47
N VAL A 13 13.17 -22.05 49.00
CA VAL A 13 12.82 -22.56 47.66
C VAL A 13 12.69 -21.40 46.68
N TYR A 14 13.33 -21.54 45.52
CA TYR A 14 13.36 -20.56 44.44
C TYR A 14 12.93 -21.20 43.12
N TYR A 15 12.09 -20.51 42.34
CA TYR A 15 11.64 -20.99 41.04
C TYR A 15 12.36 -20.28 39.89
N TYR A 16 12.66 -21.05 38.84
CA TYR A 16 13.26 -20.57 37.62
C TYR A 16 12.50 -21.13 36.42
N LEU A 17 12.20 -20.27 35.44
CA LEU A 17 11.82 -20.70 34.10
C LEU A 17 13.10 -21.07 33.35
N VAL A 18 13.15 -22.27 32.81
CA VAL A 18 14.33 -22.79 32.11
C VAL A 18 13.98 -23.34 30.74
N GLU A 19 14.83 -23.04 29.75
CA GLU A 19 14.73 -23.59 28.40
C GLU A 19 15.97 -24.43 28.09
N GLY A 20 15.75 -25.72 27.85
CA GLY A 20 16.77 -26.64 27.36
C GLY A 20 16.78 -26.74 25.84
N LYS A 21 17.97 -26.78 25.24
CA LYS A 21 18.20 -27.11 23.81
C LYS A 21 19.36 -28.12 23.73
N ARG A 22 19.37 -28.98 22.70
CA ARG A 22 20.56 -29.80 22.44
C ARG A 22 21.60 -28.94 21.72
N VAL A 23 22.83 -28.95 22.24
CA VAL A 23 24.01 -28.30 21.67
C VAL A 23 25.10 -29.36 21.64
N ASP A 24 25.65 -29.64 20.45
CA ASP A 24 26.62 -30.72 20.19
C ASP A 24 26.15 -32.09 20.71
N GLY A 25 24.88 -32.43 20.41
CA GLY A 25 24.23 -33.67 20.86
C GLY A 25 23.88 -33.71 22.36
N LYS A 26 24.43 -32.84 23.21
CA LYS A 26 24.20 -32.82 24.66
C LYS A 26 23.09 -31.83 25.03
N SER A 27 22.20 -32.22 25.94
CA SER A 27 21.15 -31.30 26.44
C SER A 27 21.80 -30.23 27.33
N ARG A 28 21.61 -28.95 26.99
CA ARG A 28 22.12 -27.81 27.77
C ARG A 28 20.99 -26.82 28.05
N LEU A 29 21.06 -26.18 29.22
CA LEU A 29 20.22 -25.03 29.56
C LEU A 29 20.73 -23.80 28.79
N VAL A 30 19.89 -23.23 27.92
CA VAL A 30 20.24 -22.08 27.08
C VAL A 30 19.71 -20.77 27.67
N LYS A 31 18.57 -20.83 28.39
CA LYS A 31 17.97 -19.69 29.06
C LYS A 31 17.51 -20.10 30.47
N GLN A 32 17.79 -19.26 31.45
CA GLN A 32 17.32 -19.41 32.83
C GLN A 32 16.87 -18.04 33.34
N GLN A 33 15.57 -17.89 33.61
CA GLN A 33 14.97 -16.66 34.14
C GLN A 33 14.47 -16.92 35.56
N TYR A 34 14.86 -16.05 36.49
CA TYR A 34 14.45 -16.14 37.89
C TYR A 34 13.02 -15.63 38.07
N LEU A 35 12.16 -16.43 38.69
CA LEU A 35 10.74 -16.10 38.90
C LEU A 35 10.48 -15.50 40.29
N GLY A 36 11.25 -15.91 41.30
CA GLY A 36 11.10 -15.48 42.69
C GLY A 36 11.35 -16.62 43.69
N ARG A 37 11.19 -16.31 44.99
CA ARG A 37 10.97 -17.35 46.01
C ARG A 37 9.61 -18.03 45.78
N ALA A 38 9.47 -19.27 46.23
CA ALA A 38 8.20 -19.99 46.21
C ALA A 38 7.09 -19.19 46.90
N GLU A 39 7.33 -18.66 48.11
CA GLU A 39 6.41 -17.78 48.84
C GLU A 39 5.94 -16.58 48.00
N GLN A 40 6.87 -15.92 47.29
CA GLN A 40 6.57 -14.74 46.47
C GLN A 40 5.85 -15.09 45.15
N VAL A 41 6.12 -16.25 44.57
CA VAL A 41 5.44 -16.73 43.36
C VAL A 41 4.01 -17.13 43.72
N VAL A 42 3.81 -17.85 44.83
CA VAL A 42 2.49 -18.19 45.37
C VAL A 42 1.71 -16.93 45.71
N ALA A 43 2.29 -15.99 46.47
CA ALA A 43 1.63 -14.72 46.82
C ALA A 43 1.29 -13.82 45.60
N ARG A 44 1.96 -13.98 44.46
CA ARG A 44 1.61 -13.29 43.20
C ARG A 44 0.52 -14.00 42.38
N LEU A 45 0.28 -15.29 42.63
CA LEU A 45 -0.73 -16.10 41.95
C LEU A 45 -2.03 -16.18 42.75
N GLU A 46 -1.93 -16.20 44.07
CA GLU A 46 -3.06 -16.23 45.02
C GLU A 46 -3.46 -14.84 45.50
N GLY A 47 -2.53 -13.88 45.51
CA GLY A 47 -2.81 -12.50 45.88
C GLY A 47 -3.66 -11.81 44.83
N GLN A 48 -4.52 -10.89 45.27
CA GLN A 48 -5.14 -9.92 44.37
C GLN A 48 -4.03 -9.15 43.63
N PRO A 49 -4.19 -8.85 42.33
CA PRO A 49 -3.24 -8.02 41.62
C PRO A 49 -3.05 -6.70 42.36
N PRO A 50 -1.80 -6.19 42.48
CA PRO A 50 -1.52 -5.00 43.28
C PRO A 50 -2.39 -3.83 42.79
N GLU A 51 -2.98 -3.11 43.74
CA GLU A 51 -3.93 -2.04 43.43
C GLU A 51 -3.28 -1.01 42.47
N PRO A 52 -3.93 -0.66 41.35
CA PRO A 52 -3.31 0.17 40.32
C PRO A 52 -3.10 1.60 40.80
N THR A 53 -1.87 1.90 41.24
CA THR A 53 -1.47 3.22 41.77
C THR A 53 -1.47 4.34 40.72
N ARG A 54 -1.54 4.01 39.42
CA ARG A 54 -1.60 4.96 38.31
C ARG A 54 -2.45 4.41 37.17
N VAL A 55 -3.28 5.26 36.60
CA VAL A 55 -3.98 5.03 35.33
C VAL A 55 -3.35 5.90 34.24
N ARG A 56 -3.19 5.34 33.04
CA ARG A 56 -2.82 6.08 31.84
C ARG A 56 -3.95 5.92 30.83
N VAL A 57 -4.49 7.04 30.34
CA VAL A 57 -5.40 7.04 29.20
C VAL A 57 -4.56 7.03 27.93
N ALA A 58 -4.93 6.18 26.98
CA ALA A 58 -4.29 6.08 25.67
C ALA A 58 -5.33 5.68 24.61
N GLU A 59 -5.16 6.20 23.39
CA GLU A 59 -5.87 5.73 22.20
C GLU A 59 -5.48 4.26 21.94
N TYR A 60 -6.46 3.37 21.81
CA TYR A 60 -6.24 1.94 21.64
C TYR A 60 -6.84 1.40 20.33
N GLY A 61 -8.10 1.74 20.04
CA GLY A 61 -8.88 1.10 18.99
C GLY A 61 -8.28 1.27 17.59
N GLY A 62 -8.00 2.51 17.19
CA GLY A 62 -7.43 2.82 15.88
C GLY A 62 -5.99 2.33 15.74
N SER A 63 -5.14 2.61 16.73
CA SER A 63 -3.73 2.18 16.70
C SER A 63 -3.56 0.67 16.68
N GLN A 64 -4.33 -0.09 17.48
CA GLN A 64 -4.25 -1.55 17.48
C GLN A 64 -4.92 -2.20 16.27
N ALA A 65 -6.03 -1.64 15.76
CA ALA A 65 -6.65 -2.15 14.51
C ALA A 65 -5.71 -1.99 13.32
N LEU A 66 -5.09 -0.82 13.16
CA LEU A 66 -4.13 -0.57 12.08
C LEU A 66 -2.81 -1.33 12.28
N LEU A 67 -2.33 -1.51 13.51
CA LEU A 67 -1.17 -2.35 13.80
C LEU A 67 -1.45 -3.83 13.46
N SER A 68 -2.66 -4.32 13.76
CA SER A 68 -3.10 -5.67 13.37
C SER A 68 -3.11 -5.82 11.85
N MET A 69 -3.65 -4.83 11.12
CA MET A 69 -3.62 -4.82 9.65
C MET A 69 -2.18 -4.77 9.09
N ALA A 70 -1.31 -3.93 9.65
CA ALA A 70 0.09 -3.83 9.24
C ALA A 70 0.89 -5.12 9.48
N ARG A 71 0.55 -5.87 10.55
CA ARG A 71 1.09 -7.22 10.82
C ARG A 71 0.60 -8.24 9.79
N ARG A 72 -0.69 -8.22 9.42
CA ARG A 72 -1.23 -9.07 8.34
C ARG A 72 -0.60 -8.76 6.98
N LEU A 73 -0.37 -7.47 6.69
CA LEU A 73 0.36 -7.01 5.50
C LEU A 73 1.87 -7.27 5.57
N ARG A 74 2.41 -7.70 6.72
CA ARG A 74 3.85 -7.94 6.98
C ARG A 74 4.72 -6.73 6.62
N LEU A 75 4.21 -5.53 6.87
CA LEU A 75 4.78 -4.28 6.36
C LEU A 75 6.21 -4.04 6.88
N VAL A 76 6.44 -4.33 8.16
CA VAL A 76 7.76 -4.13 8.80
C VAL A 76 8.77 -5.13 8.22
N GLU A 77 8.37 -6.39 8.13
CA GLU A 77 9.17 -7.50 7.62
C GLU A 77 9.56 -7.32 6.15
N ILE A 78 8.63 -6.83 5.32
CA ILE A 78 8.89 -6.54 3.91
C ILE A 78 9.86 -5.36 3.77
N ILE A 79 9.65 -4.26 4.51
CA ILE A 79 10.54 -3.09 4.45
C ILE A 79 11.94 -3.44 4.95
N ASP A 80 12.08 -4.10 6.11
CA ASP A 80 13.38 -4.42 6.68
C ASP A 80 14.16 -5.47 5.87
N ALA A 81 13.46 -6.34 5.11
CA ALA A 81 14.08 -7.26 4.16
C ALA A 81 14.61 -6.58 2.88
N VAL A 82 14.12 -5.39 2.53
CA VAL A 82 14.53 -4.63 1.33
C VAL A 82 15.51 -3.49 1.69
N ALA A 83 15.31 -2.88 2.86
CA ALA A 83 16.09 -1.77 3.38
C ALA A 83 16.74 -2.13 4.74
N PRO A 84 17.60 -3.18 4.80
CA PRO A 84 18.22 -3.60 6.05
C PRO A 84 19.14 -2.50 6.61
N LYS A 85 19.08 -2.36 7.94
CA LYS A 85 19.83 -1.38 8.73
C LYS A 85 20.53 -2.10 9.89
N ARG A 86 21.67 -1.58 10.35
CA ARG A 86 22.33 -2.08 11.58
C ARG A 86 21.41 -1.88 12.79
N ASP A 87 21.52 -2.77 13.77
CA ASP A 87 20.73 -2.73 15.01
C ASP A 87 21.11 -1.50 15.87
N GLN A 88 20.50 -0.36 15.55
CA GLN A 88 20.76 0.96 16.13
C GLN A 88 19.45 1.76 16.18
N GLY A 89 18.72 1.58 17.28
CA GLY A 89 17.36 2.13 17.46
C GLY A 89 16.34 1.36 16.64
N LEU A 90 15.28 2.03 16.20
CA LEU A 90 14.22 1.40 15.41
C LEU A 90 14.72 0.92 14.04
N SER A 91 14.12 -0.15 13.52
CA SER A 91 14.31 -0.60 12.15
C SER A 91 13.64 0.36 11.15
N VAL A 92 13.95 0.21 9.85
CA VAL A 92 13.35 1.08 8.82
C VAL A 92 11.85 0.80 8.74
N GLY A 93 11.45 -0.47 8.71
CA GLY A 93 10.06 -0.90 8.71
C GLY A 93 9.31 -0.42 9.95
N THR A 94 9.90 -0.54 11.14
CA THR A 94 9.26 -0.08 12.39
C THR A 94 9.04 1.43 12.39
N TYR A 95 10.05 2.21 11.98
CA TYR A 95 9.93 3.67 11.94
C TYR A 95 8.88 4.12 10.92
N ILE A 96 8.89 3.53 9.72
CA ILE A 96 7.93 3.84 8.66
C ILE A 96 6.51 3.44 9.06
N LEU A 97 6.32 2.28 9.71
CA LEU A 97 5.03 1.88 10.26
C LEU A 97 4.48 2.94 11.23
N LEU A 98 5.26 3.39 12.21
CA LEU A 98 4.82 4.41 13.16
C LEU A 98 4.47 5.74 12.46
N ALA A 99 5.20 6.10 11.39
CA ALA A 99 4.91 7.28 10.58
C ALA A 99 3.63 7.13 9.72
N VAL A 100 3.32 5.92 9.25
CA VAL A 100 2.06 5.58 8.53
C VAL A 100 0.88 5.61 9.50
N LEU A 101 0.99 4.95 10.67
CA LEU A 101 -0.05 4.95 11.70
C LEU A 101 -0.41 6.37 12.15
N ASN A 102 0.60 7.23 12.37
CA ASN A 102 0.38 8.65 12.65
C ASN A 102 -0.36 9.37 11.51
N ARG A 103 0.02 9.10 10.25
CA ARG A 103 -0.59 9.72 9.06
C ARG A 103 -2.03 9.29 8.83
N VAL A 104 -2.45 8.12 9.32
CA VAL A 104 -3.86 7.68 9.24
C VAL A 104 -4.68 8.20 10.41
N LEU A 105 -4.15 8.18 11.64
CA LEU A 105 -4.94 8.44 12.86
C LEU A 105 -4.96 9.90 13.31
N ALA A 106 -3.81 10.58 13.29
CA ALA A 106 -3.67 11.94 13.80
C ALA A 106 -2.47 12.64 13.14
N PRO A 107 -2.59 13.09 11.88
CA PRO A 107 -1.49 13.65 11.12
C PRO A 107 -0.85 14.85 11.85
N CYS A 108 0.41 14.69 12.28
CA CYS A 108 1.14 15.76 12.97
C CYS A 108 2.50 16.04 12.30
N SER A 109 3.19 17.07 12.78
CA SER A 109 4.57 17.32 12.35
C SER A 109 5.50 16.18 12.79
N LYS A 110 6.62 15.99 12.07
CA LYS A 110 7.62 14.96 12.44
C LYS A 110 8.26 15.21 13.81
N ALA A 111 8.24 16.45 14.30
CA ALA A 111 8.69 16.80 15.65
C ALA A 111 7.73 16.30 16.73
N GLN A 112 6.43 16.22 16.43
CA GLN A 112 5.39 15.77 17.36
C GLN A 112 5.15 14.25 17.33
N LEU A 113 5.84 13.48 16.47
CA LEU A 113 5.60 12.05 16.28
C LEU A 113 5.78 11.24 17.58
N HIS A 114 6.75 11.59 18.42
CA HIS A 114 6.92 10.98 19.74
C HIS A 114 5.79 11.36 20.73
N GLU A 115 5.37 12.63 20.71
CA GLU A 115 4.29 13.12 21.56
C GLU A 115 2.95 12.49 21.18
N TRP A 116 2.69 12.25 19.90
CA TRP A 116 1.57 11.43 19.47
C TRP A 116 1.70 9.97 19.96
N PHE A 117 2.84 9.33 19.70
CA PHE A 117 3.06 7.92 20.04
C PHE A 117 2.77 7.60 21.51
N ARG A 118 3.21 8.46 22.44
CA ARG A 118 3.00 8.24 23.88
C ARG A 118 1.52 8.23 24.30
N HIS A 119 0.62 8.79 23.50
CA HIS A 119 -0.82 8.82 23.79
C HIS A 119 -1.58 7.69 23.08
N THR A 120 -0.87 6.74 22.45
CA THR A 120 -1.43 5.52 21.83
C THR A 120 -0.98 4.27 22.58
N ALA A 121 -1.74 3.17 22.47
CA ALA A 121 -1.41 1.88 23.07
C ALA A 121 -0.15 1.22 22.48
N LEU A 122 0.41 1.77 21.38
CA LEU A 122 1.59 1.25 20.68
C LEU A 122 2.85 1.17 21.57
N TYR A 123 2.89 1.87 22.72
CA TYR A 123 3.98 1.71 23.70
C TYR A 123 4.01 0.32 24.36
N HIS A 124 2.96 -0.50 24.22
CA HIS A 124 2.97 -1.90 24.63
C HIS A 124 3.70 -2.80 23.61
N ASP A 125 3.64 -2.45 22.32
CA ASP A 125 4.20 -3.22 21.21
C ASP A 125 5.63 -2.80 20.85
N PHE A 126 5.99 -1.52 21.06
CA PHE A 126 7.26 -0.94 20.61
C PHE A 126 8.03 -0.25 21.73
N SER A 127 9.28 -0.67 21.92
CA SER A 127 10.25 -0.04 22.83
C SER A 127 10.88 1.22 22.20
N VAL A 128 10.11 2.32 22.17
CA VAL A 128 10.51 3.60 21.58
C VAL A 128 11.00 4.57 22.66
N ARG A 129 12.13 5.25 22.42
CA ARG A 129 12.60 6.39 23.23
C ARG A 129 12.35 7.70 22.47
N GLU A 130 12.30 8.81 23.19
CA GLU A 130 12.11 10.16 22.61
C GLU A 130 13.11 10.49 21.49
N GLY A 131 14.37 10.09 21.64
CA GLY A 131 15.42 10.28 20.64
C GLY A 131 15.22 9.49 19.34
N ASP A 132 14.40 8.43 19.35
CA ASP A 132 14.20 7.55 18.21
C ASP A 132 13.19 8.10 17.19
N LEU A 133 12.26 8.98 17.61
CA LEU A 133 11.20 9.56 16.77
C LEU A 133 11.38 11.04 16.40
N ARG A 134 12.58 11.62 16.61
CA ARG A 134 12.89 13.01 16.21
C ARG A 134 12.81 13.20 14.69
N SER A 135 12.55 14.43 14.23
CA SER A 135 12.48 14.78 12.79
C SER A 135 13.71 14.36 11.99
N GLN A 136 14.92 14.44 12.56
CA GLN A 136 16.14 13.97 11.90
C GLN A 136 16.07 12.46 11.60
N ARG A 137 15.50 11.66 12.51
CA ARG A 137 15.32 10.22 12.30
C ARG A 137 14.36 9.91 11.17
N PHE A 138 13.40 10.80 10.85
CA PHE A 138 12.56 10.62 9.66
C PHE A 138 13.44 10.61 8.41
N TRP A 139 14.29 11.63 8.24
CA TRP A 139 15.19 11.75 7.10
C TRP A 139 16.27 10.66 7.08
N ASP A 140 16.83 10.30 8.23
CA ASP A 140 17.78 9.19 8.35
C ASP A 140 17.19 7.89 7.78
N HIS A 141 15.93 7.55 8.11
CA HIS A 141 15.28 6.33 7.60
C HIS A 141 14.84 6.47 6.13
N MET A 142 14.38 7.64 5.69
CA MET A 142 14.10 7.89 4.25
C MET A 142 15.35 7.72 3.39
N GLY A 143 16.56 7.99 3.91
CA GLY A 143 17.83 7.73 3.23
C GLY A 143 18.10 6.25 2.91
N TYR A 144 17.40 5.31 3.56
CA TYR A 144 17.46 3.88 3.21
C TYR A 144 16.47 3.49 2.11
N LEU A 145 15.49 4.33 1.78
CA LEU A 145 14.41 4.06 0.84
C LEU A 145 14.66 4.79 -0.49
N THR A 146 15.59 4.25 -1.28
CA THR A 146 15.78 4.67 -2.69
C THR A 146 14.54 4.32 -3.52
N VAL A 147 14.38 4.94 -4.70
CA VAL A 147 13.26 4.68 -5.61
C VAL A 147 13.12 3.19 -5.93
N ASP A 148 14.22 2.49 -6.21
CA ASP A 148 14.20 1.05 -6.50
C ASP A 148 13.81 0.20 -5.29
N ARG A 149 14.19 0.62 -4.07
CA ARG A 149 13.76 -0.04 -2.83
C ARG A 149 12.29 0.21 -2.53
N ILE A 150 11.77 1.39 -2.83
CA ILE A 150 10.33 1.69 -2.73
C ILE A 150 9.55 0.81 -3.71
N ARG A 151 10.00 0.69 -4.96
CA ARG A 151 9.43 -0.21 -5.97
C ARG A 151 9.48 -1.69 -5.55
N GLU A 152 10.58 -2.15 -4.97
CA GLU A 152 10.70 -3.55 -4.49
C GLU A 152 9.86 -3.81 -3.23
N VAL A 153 9.72 -2.84 -2.33
CA VAL A 153 8.78 -2.91 -1.19
C VAL A 153 7.34 -2.99 -1.68
N GLU A 154 6.94 -2.11 -2.61
CA GLU A 154 5.62 -2.14 -3.25
C GLU A 154 5.36 -3.49 -3.90
N ARG A 155 6.25 -3.96 -4.78
CA ARG A 155 6.10 -5.25 -5.47
C ARG A 155 5.88 -6.40 -4.50
N ARG A 156 6.63 -6.47 -3.40
CA ARG A 156 6.46 -7.50 -2.36
C ARG A 156 5.17 -7.33 -1.55
N LEU A 157 4.82 -6.10 -1.20
CA LEU A 157 3.60 -5.78 -0.46
C LEU A 157 2.37 -6.15 -1.27
N THR A 158 2.31 -5.75 -2.54
CA THR A 158 1.18 -6.03 -3.42
C THR A 158 1.05 -7.51 -3.76
N GLN A 159 2.17 -8.24 -3.94
CA GLN A 159 2.14 -9.71 -4.06
C GLN A 159 1.58 -10.40 -2.81
N HIS A 160 2.08 -10.03 -1.62
CA HIS A 160 1.58 -10.60 -0.36
C HIS A 160 0.11 -10.25 -0.13
N MET A 161 -0.28 -8.99 -0.38
CA MET A 161 -1.64 -8.49 -0.23
C MET A 161 -2.63 -9.18 -1.19
N ALA A 162 -2.26 -9.37 -2.46
CA ALA A 162 -3.12 -10.04 -3.43
C ALA A 162 -3.46 -11.48 -3.03
N VAL A 163 -2.53 -12.20 -2.38
CA VAL A 163 -2.75 -13.57 -1.90
C VAL A 163 -3.43 -13.62 -0.53
N GLU A 164 -3.02 -12.79 0.44
CA GLU A 164 -3.59 -12.76 1.81
C GLU A 164 -5.05 -12.29 1.84
N PHE A 165 -5.46 -11.45 0.89
CA PHE A 165 -6.81 -10.86 0.84
C PHE A 165 -7.63 -11.31 -0.39
N ASP A 166 -7.11 -12.24 -1.20
CA ASP A 166 -7.77 -12.77 -2.42
C ASP A 166 -8.31 -11.67 -3.36
N LEU A 167 -7.51 -10.60 -3.58
CA LEU A 167 -7.94 -9.41 -4.32
C LEU A 167 -8.41 -9.71 -5.75
N ASP A 168 -9.46 -9.03 -6.21
CA ASP A 168 -9.90 -9.13 -7.60
C ASP A 168 -8.90 -8.41 -8.53
N LEU A 169 -8.20 -9.21 -9.33
CA LEU A 169 -7.26 -8.75 -10.37
C LEU A 169 -7.80 -9.03 -11.78
N SER A 170 -9.13 -9.07 -11.95
CA SER A 170 -9.77 -9.14 -13.26
C SER A 170 -9.74 -7.78 -13.97
N THR A 171 -10.05 -6.70 -13.23
CA THR A 171 -10.21 -5.34 -13.73
C THR A 171 -9.50 -4.36 -12.80
N VAL A 172 -8.76 -3.41 -13.40
CA VAL A 172 -8.03 -2.38 -12.66
C VAL A 172 -8.33 -1.01 -13.25
N VAL A 173 -8.40 -0.02 -12.36
CA VAL A 173 -8.63 1.39 -12.70
C VAL A 173 -7.30 2.13 -12.65
N TYR A 174 -7.07 2.97 -13.65
CA TYR A 174 -5.99 3.95 -13.65
C TYR A 174 -6.55 5.31 -13.20
N ASP A 175 -6.00 5.83 -12.11
CA ASP A 175 -6.22 7.20 -11.62
C ASP A 175 -4.93 8.02 -11.76
N ALA A 176 -5.05 9.26 -12.22
CA ALA A 176 -3.94 10.20 -12.35
C ALA A 176 -4.31 11.55 -11.75
N THR A 177 -3.56 11.94 -10.73
CA THR A 177 -3.81 13.15 -9.94
C THR A 177 -2.53 13.95 -9.75
N ASN A 178 -2.65 15.27 -9.66
CA ASN A 178 -1.53 16.19 -9.54
C ASN A 178 -1.65 17.00 -8.24
N PHE A 179 -0.58 17.03 -7.45
CA PHE A 179 -0.50 17.81 -6.21
C PHE A 179 0.46 18.97 -6.39
N TYR A 180 0.02 20.18 -6.05
CA TYR A 180 0.94 21.32 -5.91
C TYR A 180 1.75 21.20 -4.60
N THR A 181 2.90 21.85 -4.57
CA THR A 181 3.85 21.83 -3.45
C THR A 181 4.26 23.25 -3.08
N TRP A 182 4.66 23.43 -1.81
CA TRP A 182 5.27 24.67 -1.32
C TRP A 182 6.81 24.65 -1.41
N ILE A 183 7.36 23.89 -2.36
CA ILE A 183 8.80 23.89 -2.63
C ILE A 183 9.17 25.25 -3.21
N ASP A 184 10.18 25.90 -2.62
CA ASP A 184 10.61 27.23 -3.05
C ASP A 184 10.94 27.29 -4.55
N THR A 185 10.67 28.43 -5.18
CA THR A 185 10.81 28.60 -6.63
C THR A 185 12.26 28.41 -7.11
N GLN A 186 13.26 28.81 -6.32
CA GLN A 186 14.68 28.66 -6.65
C GLN A 186 15.21 27.24 -6.39
N THR A 187 14.52 26.43 -5.59
CA THR A 187 14.94 25.04 -5.31
C THR A 187 14.80 24.17 -6.56
N ALA A 188 15.91 23.80 -7.20
CA ALA A 188 15.91 22.90 -8.33
C ALA A 188 15.29 21.54 -7.98
N SER A 189 14.44 21.02 -8.87
CA SER A 189 13.83 19.70 -8.75
C SER A 189 13.55 19.18 -10.15
N GLU A 190 13.82 17.90 -10.41
CA GLU A 190 13.44 17.24 -11.66
C GLU A 190 11.95 16.86 -11.65
N LEU A 191 11.44 16.49 -10.46
CA LEU A 191 10.08 15.99 -10.25
C LEU A 191 9.07 17.10 -9.95
N ALA A 192 9.43 18.11 -9.14
CA ALA A 192 8.51 19.19 -8.79
C ALA A 192 8.66 20.35 -9.80
N GLN A 193 7.82 20.36 -10.83
CA GLN A 193 7.87 21.32 -11.95
C GLN A 193 6.61 22.19 -12.01
N ARG A 194 6.71 23.41 -12.55
CA ARG A 194 5.52 24.26 -12.79
C ARG A 194 4.80 23.83 -14.06
N GLY A 195 3.48 23.67 -14.00
CA GLY A 195 2.62 23.32 -15.13
C GLY A 195 1.21 23.90 -14.96
N HIS A 196 0.38 23.77 -16.00
CA HIS A 196 -1.01 24.22 -15.94
C HIS A 196 -1.80 23.41 -14.89
N GLN A 197 -2.29 24.10 -13.87
CA GLN A 197 -3.01 23.51 -12.75
C GLN A 197 -4.51 23.82 -12.88
N LYS A 198 -5.38 22.80 -12.76
CA LYS A 198 -6.86 22.97 -12.79
C LYS A 198 -7.40 23.87 -11.67
N GLN A 199 -6.58 24.20 -10.66
CA GLN A 199 -6.89 25.15 -9.57
C GLN A 199 -6.28 26.56 -9.79
N HIS A 200 -5.78 26.87 -10.99
CA HIS A 200 -5.12 28.14 -11.35
C HIS A 200 -3.88 28.51 -10.50
N ARG A 201 -3.25 27.52 -9.85
CA ARG A 201 -2.03 27.67 -9.02
C ARG A 201 -0.74 27.45 -9.80
N GLU A 202 -0.60 28.17 -10.92
CA GLU A 202 0.59 28.12 -11.80
C GLU A 202 1.85 28.73 -11.17
N ASP A 203 1.69 29.39 -10.02
CA ASP A 203 2.77 29.86 -9.15
C ASP A 203 3.52 28.72 -8.44
N LEU A 204 2.86 27.58 -8.22
CA LEU A 204 3.40 26.47 -7.44
C LEU A 204 3.98 25.36 -8.31
N LYS A 205 5.02 24.68 -7.79
CA LYS A 205 5.58 23.47 -8.40
C LYS A 205 4.68 22.28 -8.09
N ALA A 206 4.38 21.48 -9.09
CA ALA A 206 3.52 20.31 -9.01
C ALA A 206 4.29 19.01 -9.20
N VAL A 207 3.80 17.97 -8.54
CA VAL A 207 4.20 16.57 -8.73
C VAL A 207 2.93 15.79 -9.06
N GLY A 208 3.00 14.95 -10.09
CA GLY A 208 1.92 14.05 -10.42
C GLY A 208 2.11 12.66 -9.84
N LEU A 209 0.99 11.99 -9.62
CA LEU A 209 0.87 10.65 -9.08
C LEU A 209 -0.12 9.87 -9.94
N ALA A 210 0.36 8.80 -10.57
CA ALA A 210 -0.47 7.78 -11.17
C ALA A 210 -0.63 6.62 -10.20
N LEU A 211 -1.83 6.07 -10.11
CA LEU A 211 -2.18 4.90 -9.30
C LEU A 211 -2.87 3.88 -10.19
N LEU A 212 -2.49 2.62 -10.02
CA LEU A 212 -3.27 1.48 -10.47
C LEU A 212 -3.98 0.90 -9.25
N VAL A 213 -5.31 0.88 -9.26
CA VAL A 213 -6.15 0.41 -8.16
C VAL A 213 -7.05 -0.74 -8.61
N THR A 214 -7.42 -1.64 -7.70
CA THR A 214 -8.45 -2.65 -7.98
C THR A 214 -9.84 -2.02 -8.10
N THR A 215 -10.77 -2.66 -8.81
CA THR A 215 -12.18 -2.22 -8.86
C THR A 215 -12.95 -2.57 -7.57
N ASP A 216 -12.53 -3.60 -6.84
CA ASP A 216 -13.09 -3.97 -5.54
C ASP A 216 -12.45 -3.13 -4.42
N PHE A 217 -13.24 -2.30 -3.74
CA PHE A 217 -12.79 -1.46 -2.62
C PHE A 217 -11.67 -0.43 -2.92
N ASN A 218 -11.28 -0.25 -4.19
CA ASN A 218 -10.26 0.72 -4.65
C ASN A 218 -8.88 0.51 -4.00
N ILE A 219 -8.41 -0.74 -3.88
CA ILE A 219 -7.13 -1.05 -3.23
C ILE A 219 -5.96 -0.63 -4.14
N PRO A 220 -5.03 0.24 -3.70
CA PRO A 220 -3.87 0.61 -4.51
C PRO A 220 -2.89 -0.56 -4.67
N LEU A 221 -2.63 -0.92 -5.93
CA LEU A 221 -1.69 -1.98 -6.30
C LEU A 221 -0.29 -1.42 -6.59
N PHE A 222 -0.22 -0.34 -7.38
CA PHE A 222 1.03 0.26 -7.83
C PHE A 222 0.91 1.78 -7.97
N HIS A 223 2.01 2.50 -7.72
CA HIS A 223 2.13 3.92 -8.00
C HIS A 223 3.26 4.25 -8.98
N ALA A 224 3.17 5.43 -9.59
CA ALA A 224 4.27 6.08 -10.28
C ALA A 224 4.19 7.60 -10.05
N VAL A 225 5.33 8.25 -9.83
CA VAL A 225 5.40 9.72 -9.72
C VAL A 225 6.03 10.32 -10.97
N TYR A 226 5.56 11.51 -11.36
CA TYR A 226 5.98 12.16 -12.61
C TYR A 226 6.05 13.69 -12.51
N PRO A 227 6.81 14.37 -13.39
CA PRO A 227 6.90 15.83 -13.39
C PRO A 227 5.57 16.52 -13.69
N GLY A 228 5.11 17.38 -12.77
CA GLY A 228 3.80 18.06 -12.87
C GLY A 228 3.66 19.12 -13.98
N ASN A 229 4.62 19.19 -14.91
CA ASN A 229 4.60 20.06 -16.09
C ASN A 229 4.36 19.33 -17.42
N ARG A 230 4.16 18.00 -17.38
CA ARG A 230 3.86 17.20 -18.58
C ARG A 230 2.35 17.14 -18.82
N ALA A 231 1.96 17.15 -20.10
CA ALA A 231 0.57 17.01 -20.51
C ALA A 231 0.14 15.54 -20.45
N ASP A 232 -1.08 15.30 -19.96
CA ASP A 232 -1.62 13.97 -19.65
C ASP A 232 -1.47 12.96 -20.80
N SER A 233 -1.66 13.39 -22.06
CA SER A 233 -1.70 12.50 -23.24
C SER A 233 -0.36 11.84 -23.62
N GLN A 234 0.77 12.54 -23.52
CA GLN A 234 2.09 11.97 -23.84
C GLN A 234 2.63 11.09 -22.71
N GLN A 235 2.14 11.32 -21.50
CA GLN A 235 2.64 10.68 -20.30
C GLN A 235 1.80 9.46 -19.90
N PHE A 236 0.49 9.48 -20.20
CA PHE A 236 -0.39 8.34 -20.03
C PHE A 236 0.26 7.08 -20.61
N GLN A 237 0.78 7.15 -21.85
CA GLN A 237 1.39 5.98 -22.48
C GLN A 237 2.56 5.38 -21.67
N SER A 238 3.63 6.14 -21.40
CA SER A 238 4.83 5.56 -20.78
C SER A 238 4.68 5.22 -19.29
N VAL A 239 3.86 5.98 -18.54
CA VAL A 239 3.57 5.68 -17.13
C VAL A 239 2.60 4.51 -16.99
N THR A 240 1.62 4.42 -17.89
CA THR A 240 0.70 3.26 -17.92
C THR A 240 1.43 2.01 -18.36
N GLU A 241 2.31 2.03 -19.37
CA GLU A 241 3.14 0.88 -19.77
C GLU A 241 3.91 0.26 -18.58
N ASP A 242 4.64 1.05 -17.78
CA ASP A 242 5.36 0.59 -16.58
C ASP A 242 4.45 0.05 -15.46
N LEU A 243 3.22 0.56 -15.34
CA LEU A 243 2.21 0.04 -14.41
C LEU A 243 1.57 -1.26 -14.92
N ILE A 244 1.35 -1.37 -16.23
CA ILE A 244 0.82 -2.56 -16.91
C ILE A 244 1.78 -3.74 -16.76
N ASP A 245 3.08 -3.55 -17.01
CA ASP A 245 4.07 -4.62 -16.91
C ASP A 245 4.20 -5.14 -15.47
N ARG A 246 4.15 -4.23 -14.47
CA ARG A 246 4.08 -4.58 -13.05
C ARG A 246 2.81 -5.37 -12.70
N TYR A 247 1.67 -4.99 -13.26
CA TYR A 247 0.39 -5.68 -13.08
C TYR A 247 0.35 -7.08 -13.74
N GLN A 248 0.88 -7.24 -14.95
CA GLN A 248 1.01 -8.55 -15.59
C GLN A 248 1.92 -9.48 -14.76
N THR A 249 3.01 -8.94 -14.22
CA THR A 249 3.92 -9.66 -13.30
C THR A 249 3.22 -10.09 -12.01
N LEU A 250 2.33 -9.25 -11.46
CA LEU A 250 1.51 -9.59 -10.30
C LEU A 250 0.53 -10.72 -10.61
N ARG A 251 -0.21 -10.63 -11.73
CA ARG A 251 -1.16 -11.68 -12.13
C ARG A 251 -0.48 -13.03 -12.32
N ALA A 252 0.63 -13.07 -13.07
CA ALA A 252 1.40 -14.29 -13.27
C ALA A 252 1.93 -14.89 -11.95
N HIS A 253 2.24 -14.06 -10.95
CA HIS A 253 2.60 -14.53 -9.62
C HIS A 253 1.40 -15.13 -8.87
N CYS A 254 0.24 -14.47 -8.90
CA CYS A 254 -0.98 -14.97 -8.27
C CYS A 254 -1.45 -16.30 -8.89
N ASP A 255 -1.51 -16.38 -10.23
CA ASP A 255 -1.92 -17.58 -10.96
C ASP A 255 -1.02 -18.80 -10.65
N HIS A 256 0.26 -18.57 -10.33
CA HIS A 256 1.19 -19.61 -9.87
C HIS A 256 0.97 -20.02 -8.40
N MET A 257 0.61 -19.07 -7.54
CA MET A 257 0.41 -19.29 -6.10
C MET A 257 -0.95 -19.89 -5.74
N THR A 258 -2.00 -19.62 -6.53
CA THR A 258 -3.36 -20.13 -6.33
C THR A 258 -3.93 -20.77 -7.61
N PRO A 259 -3.46 -21.96 -8.03
CA PRO A 259 -3.86 -22.61 -9.29
C PRO A 259 -5.36 -22.96 -9.41
N GLU A 260 -6.09 -22.94 -8.29
CA GLU A 260 -7.53 -23.18 -8.23
C GLU A 260 -8.38 -21.95 -8.58
N ARG A 261 -7.78 -20.76 -8.70
CA ARG A 261 -8.45 -19.62 -9.34
C ARG A 261 -8.73 -19.99 -10.79
N SER A 262 -10.00 -20.26 -11.10
CA SER A 262 -10.45 -20.52 -12.46
C SER A 262 -9.94 -19.40 -13.38
N PRO A 263 -9.24 -19.71 -14.49
CA PRO A 263 -8.71 -18.68 -15.37
C PRO A 263 -9.87 -17.88 -15.95
N VAL A 264 -10.05 -16.65 -15.47
CA VAL A 264 -11.00 -15.70 -16.04
C VAL A 264 -10.57 -15.48 -17.48
N PHE A 265 -11.35 -16.02 -18.42
CA PHE A 265 -10.93 -16.26 -19.79
C PHE A 265 -10.53 -14.97 -20.51
N GLY A 266 -9.30 -14.95 -21.03
CA GLY A 266 -8.88 -14.09 -22.13
C GLY A 266 -7.83 -13.04 -21.79
N ASN A 267 -7.02 -12.69 -22.80
CA ASN A 267 -5.97 -11.68 -22.74
C ASN A 267 -6.54 -10.23 -22.75
N TYR A 268 -7.67 -10.02 -22.09
CA TYR A 268 -8.41 -8.76 -22.09
C TYR A 268 -8.11 -7.99 -20.81
N ASN A 269 -7.02 -7.22 -20.81
CA ASN A 269 -6.87 -6.16 -19.82
C ASN A 269 -7.88 -5.06 -20.12
N MET A 270 -9.05 -5.10 -19.47
CA MET A 270 -9.99 -3.98 -19.50
C MET A 270 -9.49 -2.89 -18.53
N PHE A 271 -8.58 -2.06 -19.01
CA PHE A 271 -8.22 -0.82 -18.32
C PHE A 271 -9.36 0.17 -18.44
N THR A 272 -10.01 0.49 -17.32
CA THR A 272 -10.87 1.67 -17.26
C THR A 272 -10.02 2.83 -16.76
N VAL A 273 -9.67 3.74 -17.66
CA VAL A 273 -9.13 5.04 -17.29
C VAL A 273 -10.27 5.85 -16.68
N VAL A 274 -10.12 6.34 -15.45
CA VAL A 274 -11.08 7.26 -14.85
C VAL A 274 -10.45 8.64 -14.79
N GLY A 275 -10.45 9.31 -15.94
CA GLY A 275 -10.11 10.73 -16.07
C GLY A 275 -11.36 11.54 -16.44
N PRO A 276 -11.44 12.85 -16.11
CA PRO A 276 -12.65 13.65 -16.29
C PRO A 276 -13.15 13.81 -17.75
N GLU A 277 -12.40 13.36 -18.75
CA GLU A 277 -12.77 13.46 -20.18
C GLU A 277 -12.50 12.17 -21.00
N PHE A 278 -12.09 11.05 -20.38
CA PHE A 278 -11.69 9.84 -21.11
C PHE A 278 -12.36 8.57 -20.57
N PHE A 279 -13.45 8.15 -21.20
CA PHE A 279 -13.90 6.75 -21.19
C PHE A 279 -13.35 6.06 -22.45
N ALA A 280 -12.39 5.15 -22.26
CA ALA A 280 -11.85 4.32 -23.34
C ALA A 280 -11.88 2.85 -22.91
N SER A 281 -12.96 2.14 -23.27
CA SER A 281 -12.96 0.68 -23.29
C SER A 281 -12.35 0.21 -24.61
N ASN A 282 -11.41 -0.75 -24.54
CA ASN A 282 -10.99 -1.46 -25.74
C ASN A 282 -12.12 -2.41 -26.17
N GLU A 283 -12.89 -2.03 -27.20
CA GLU A 283 -13.98 -2.85 -27.73
C GLU A 283 -13.49 -4.23 -28.17
N CYS A 284 -14.07 -5.28 -27.56
CA CYS A 284 -13.80 -6.66 -27.93
C CYS A 284 -14.48 -6.98 -29.27
N ARG A 285 -13.68 -7.15 -30.35
CA ARG A 285 -14.19 -7.66 -31.63
C ARG A 285 -14.40 -9.17 -31.57
N ASP A 286 -15.62 -9.56 -31.25
CA ASP A 286 -16.04 -10.96 -31.27
C ASP A 286 -16.10 -11.53 -32.71
N ARG A 287 -15.84 -12.84 -32.86
CA ARG A 287 -15.82 -13.55 -34.15
C ARG A 287 -16.79 -14.73 -34.15
N GLY A 288 -17.89 -14.57 -34.88
CA GLY A 288 -18.95 -15.58 -35.05
C GLY A 288 -20.28 -15.03 -34.51
N ASP A 289 -21.44 -15.31 -35.08
CA ASP A 289 -21.79 -16.24 -36.15
C ASP A 289 -22.95 -15.66 -37.00
N ARG A 290 -23.23 -16.19 -38.21
CA ARG A 290 -24.35 -15.72 -39.06
C ARG A 290 -25.59 -16.60 -38.91
N PRO A 291 -26.79 -16.00 -39.01
CA PRO A 291 -27.78 -16.49 -39.98
C PRO A 291 -28.14 -15.46 -41.08
N ARG A 292 -29.08 -15.83 -41.96
CA ARG A 292 -29.25 -15.27 -43.32
C ARG A 292 -30.44 -14.30 -43.50
N ARG A 293 -30.23 -13.28 -44.34
CA ARG A 293 -31.16 -12.60 -45.29
C ARG A 293 -32.47 -11.98 -44.76
N VAL A 294 -32.74 -10.71 -45.14
CA VAL A 294 -33.83 -10.30 -46.07
C VAL A 294 -33.36 -9.07 -46.89
N ALA A 295 -33.99 -8.87 -48.05
CA ALA A 295 -33.72 -8.01 -49.22
C ALA A 295 -33.36 -6.51 -49.05
N GLU A 296 -32.63 -6.03 -50.06
CA GLU A 296 -32.47 -4.64 -50.52
C GLU A 296 -33.64 -4.25 -51.46
N PRO A 297 -33.95 -2.96 -51.73
CA PRO A 297 -33.40 -2.35 -52.97
C PRO A 297 -33.21 -0.81 -53.06
N ARG A 298 -32.10 -0.43 -53.72
CA ARG A 298 -31.95 0.65 -54.75
C ARG A 298 -31.95 2.16 -54.40
N GLY A 299 -30.84 2.81 -54.76
CA GLY A 299 -30.70 4.21 -55.18
C GLY A 299 -29.32 4.45 -55.84
N ARG A 300 -29.20 5.20 -56.95
CA ARG A 300 -27.94 5.43 -57.71
C ARG A 300 -27.53 6.93 -57.75
N PRO A 301 -26.25 7.26 -58.09
CA PRO A 301 -25.58 8.52 -57.69
C PRO A 301 -25.42 9.58 -58.80
N PRO A 302 -24.81 10.73 -58.46
CA PRO A 302 -23.65 11.27 -59.20
C PRO A 302 -22.47 11.58 -58.23
N VAL A 303 -21.18 11.27 -58.48
CA VAL A 303 -20.22 11.70 -59.55
C VAL A 303 -19.69 13.14 -59.36
N GLY A 304 -18.42 13.26 -58.93
CA GLY A 304 -17.64 14.51 -58.83
C GLY A 304 -16.33 14.32 -58.05
N ALA A 305 -15.16 14.55 -58.67
CA ALA A 305 -13.85 14.13 -58.14
C ALA A 305 -13.11 15.18 -57.27
N GLY A 306 -12.21 14.75 -56.36
CA GLY A 306 -11.27 15.67 -55.68
C GLY A 306 -10.47 15.16 -54.45
N LEU A 307 -9.41 14.38 -54.67
CA LEU A 307 -8.18 14.28 -53.83
C LEU A 307 -8.28 14.08 -52.29
N THR A 308 -8.26 12.80 -51.90
CA THR A 308 -7.56 12.18 -50.75
C THR A 308 -6.84 13.08 -49.70
N LYS A 309 -7.37 13.07 -48.47
CA LYS A 309 -6.63 12.79 -47.22
C LYS A 309 -7.46 11.84 -46.35
N ALA A 310 -6.81 10.99 -45.55
CA ALA A 310 -7.49 9.93 -44.80
C ALA A 310 -8.23 10.48 -43.57
N THR A 311 -9.54 10.67 -43.70
CA THR A 311 -10.45 10.93 -42.58
C THR A 311 -10.93 9.58 -42.04
N GLN A 312 -10.54 9.20 -40.82
CA GLN A 312 -11.19 8.09 -40.13
C GLN A 312 -12.54 8.54 -39.56
N VAL A 313 -13.53 7.67 -39.73
CA VAL A 313 -14.96 7.95 -39.55
C VAL A 313 -15.30 8.19 -38.08
N ILE A 314 -15.95 9.32 -37.80
CA ILE A 314 -16.71 9.55 -36.56
C ILE A 314 -18.09 8.92 -36.74
N PRO A 315 -18.54 7.97 -35.89
CA PRO A 315 -19.95 7.59 -35.84
C PRO A 315 -20.74 8.68 -35.12
N GLU A 316 -21.77 9.23 -35.78
CA GLU A 316 -22.69 10.18 -35.15
C GLU A 316 -23.43 9.52 -33.97
N MET A 317 -23.21 10.02 -32.75
CA MET A 317 -24.13 9.74 -31.65
C MET A 317 -25.43 10.52 -31.86
N ARG A 318 -26.52 9.82 -32.13
CA ARG A 318 -27.87 10.39 -32.05
C ARG A 318 -28.12 10.91 -30.63
N VAL A 319 -28.32 12.22 -30.50
CA VAL A 319 -28.92 12.79 -29.30
C VAL A 319 -30.37 12.31 -29.21
N LEU A 320 -30.64 11.42 -28.26
CA LEU A 320 -32.01 11.17 -27.81
C LEU A 320 -32.44 12.38 -26.97
N GLY A 321 -33.23 13.26 -27.57
CA GLY A 321 -33.74 14.44 -26.89
C GLY A 321 -34.80 14.05 -25.85
N ASN A 322 -34.54 14.34 -24.58
CA ASN A 322 -35.57 14.40 -23.56
C ASN A 322 -36.33 15.73 -23.70
N ASN A 323 -37.62 15.67 -24.05
CA ASN A 323 -38.53 16.81 -24.07
C ASN A 323 -39.86 16.41 -23.42
N ALA A 324 -40.13 16.96 -22.22
CA ALA A 324 -41.44 17.06 -21.53
C ALA A 324 -42.19 15.73 -21.25
N LEU A 325 -43.18 15.59 -20.36
CA LEU A 325 -43.98 16.46 -19.46
C LEU A 325 -44.01 15.77 -18.05
N ASP A 326 -44.47 16.32 -16.92
CA ASP A 326 -44.97 17.64 -16.46
C ASP A 326 -44.06 18.10 -15.27
N SER A 327 -44.29 19.15 -14.46
CA SER A 327 -45.36 20.17 -14.27
C SER A 327 -44.74 21.53 -13.96
#